data_AF-A0A7R7W920-F1
#
_entry.id   AF-A0A7R7W920-F1
#
_cell.length_a   1.000
_cell.length_b   1.000
_cell.length_c   1.000
_cell.angle_alpha   90.00
_cell.angle_beta   90.00
_cell.angle_gamma   90.00
#
_symmetry.space_group_name_H-M   'P 1'
#
loop_
_entity.id
_entity.type
_entity.pdbx_description
1 polymer ?
#
loop_
_entity_poly.entity_id
_entity_poly.type
_entity_poly.pdbx_seq_one_letter_code
_entity_poly.pdbx_strand_id
1 'polypeptide(L)'
;MLMSRGIHMVETNLMAHICAQLELRQGPAINRKIRHGAVLAKHQFTGDNDLTICIPGLTRTRNPNARNDCYNPATGFFKFTKDSLLDAFKLVVGSIIERLTKHINDGVNRIVIVGGFSKSPYLRKRVKEVLEEFNEDKRPKVHYLPGNEAITVVSYGLTLKGITIPNPVQYHGPWGYKISCPVIEVLAATGLTFSRRYDFPIFNPNQQNLQEGKTPFRLSVERGQRVGDVYVHRFKETSDDAEYVVQIHLTIPDDAPRAEYHERGVVVYFYNLYLLWHFIEGVGLKSKLQVAVRNNDRKETVGAVVGSSSHTVAEMVPWRRKD
;
A
#
# COMPACT_ATOMS: atom_id res chain seq x y z
N MET A 1 7.56 -28.77 -1.94
CA MET A 1 8.57 -27.71 -1.67
C MET A 1 9.11 -27.06 -2.97
N LEU A 2 8.29 -26.86 -4.02
CA LEU A 2 8.77 -26.50 -5.39
C LEU A 2 8.20 -25.19 -5.97
N MET A 3 7.32 -24.47 -5.27
CA MET A 3 6.58 -23.34 -5.85
C MET A 3 7.21 -21.95 -5.62
N SER A 4 8.18 -21.78 -4.72
CA SER A 4 8.73 -20.42 -4.43
C SER A 4 9.77 -19.93 -5.44
N ARG A 5 10.32 -20.80 -6.30
CA ARG A 5 11.46 -20.44 -7.17
C ARG A 5 11.06 -19.82 -8.53
N GLY A 6 9.85 -20.06 -9.04
CA GLY A 6 9.53 -19.74 -10.44
C GLY A 6 9.28 -18.27 -10.78
N ILE A 7 8.70 -17.47 -9.88
CA ILE A 7 8.19 -16.12 -10.22
C ILE A 7 9.32 -15.08 -10.31
N HIS A 8 10.39 -15.26 -9.53
CA HIS A 8 11.58 -14.41 -9.63
C HIS A 8 12.52 -14.83 -10.75
N MET A 9 12.35 -16.01 -11.37
CA MET A 9 13.27 -16.48 -12.41
C MET A 9 13.33 -15.54 -13.61
N VAL A 10 12.20 -14.97 -14.06
CA VAL A 10 12.24 -13.99 -15.16
C VAL A 10 13.06 -12.77 -14.76
N GLU A 11 12.85 -12.23 -13.56
CA GLU A 11 13.64 -11.09 -13.05
C GLU A 11 15.11 -11.46 -12.92
N THR A 12 15.42 -12.64 -12.35
CA THR A 12 16.79 -13.14 -12.19
C THR A 12 17.49 -13.32 -13.54
N ASN A 13 16.80 -13.85 -14.55
CA ASN A 13 17.34 -14.02 -15.89
C ASN A 13 17.62 -12.67 -16.56
N LEU A 14 16.68 -11.72 -16.45
CA LEU A 14 16.86 -10.36 -16.97
C LEU A 14 18.00 -9.62 -16.27
N MET A 15 18.11 -9.76 -14.95
CA MET A 15 19.21 -9.19 -14.17
C MET A 15 20.56 -9.82 -14.56
N ALA A 16 20.60 -11.14 -14.74
CA ALA A 16 21.80 -11.83 -15.21
C ALA A 16 22.22 -11.37 -16.61
N HIS A 17 21.25 -11.15 -17.50
CA HIS A 17 21.51 -10.61 -18.84
C HIS A 17 22.09 -9.19 -18.78
N ILE A 18 21.52 -8.29 -17.97
CA ILE A 18 22.07 -6.94 -17.77
C ILE A 18 23.52 -7.02 -17.28
N CYS A 19 23.79 -7.86 -16.27
CA CYS A 19 25.14 -8.02 -15.74
C CYS A 19 26.12 -8.58 -16.78
N ALA A 20 25.70 -9.55 -17.59
CA ALA A 20 26.53 -10.13 -18.64
C ALA A 20 26.88 -9.08 -19.72
N GLN A 21 25.88 -8.33 -20.19
CA GLN A 21 26.08 -7.30 -21.21
C GLN A 21 26.96 -6.15 -20.70
N LEU A 22 26.77 -5.73 -19.46
CA LEU A 22 27.52 -4.61 -18.88
C LEU A 22 28.81 -5.04 -18.16
N GLU A 23 29.18 -6.32 -18.27
CA GLU A 23 30.34 -6.91 -17.60
C GLU A 23 30.36 -6.61 -16.07
N LEU A 24 29.18 -6.58 -15.46
CA LEU A 24 29.01 -6.28 -14.03
C LEU A 24 29.13 -7.56 -13.21
N ARG A 25 29.90 -7.49 -12.13
CA ARG A 25 29.90 -8.55 -11.12
C ARG A 25 28.58 -8.54 -10.35
N GLN A 26 27.86 -9.66 -10.36
CA GLN A 26 26.65 -9.80 -9.54
C GLN A 26 26.98 -9.68 -8.05
N GLY A 27 26.14 -8.92 -7.35
CA GLY A 27 26.25 -8.70 -5.91
C GLY A 27 25.06 -7.88 -5.39
N PRO A 28 24.84 -7.83 -4.06
CA PRO A 28 23.65 -7.20 -3.48
C PRO A 28 23.42 -5.74 -3.93
N ALA A 29 24.49 -4.96 -4.05
CA ALA A 29 24.42 -3.55 -4.46
C ALA A 29 24.00 -3.40 -5.94
N ILE A 30 24.63 -4.16 -6.85
CA ILE A 30 24.27 -4.16 -8.27
C ILE A 30 22.85 -4.69 -8.46
N ASN A 31 22.53 -5.81 -7.81
CA ASN A 31 21.19 -6.41 -7.87
C ASN A 31 20.11 -5.42 -7.46
N ARG A 32 20.32 -4.63 -6.40
CA ARG A 32 19.37 -3.59 -5.98
C ARG A 32 19.16 -2.53 -7.06
N LYS A 33 20.22 -2.11 -7.76
CA LYS A 33 20.15 -1.11 -8.84
C LYS A 33 19.40 -1.63 -10.07
N ILE A 34 19.71 -2.84 -10.52
CA ILE A 34 19.16 -3.39 -11.77
C ILE A 34 17.79 -4.04 -11.62
N ARG A 35 17.39 -4.40 -10.39
CA ARG A 35 16.12 -5.09 -10.14
C ARG A 35 14.92 -4.29 -10.61
N HIS A 36 14.90 -2.97 -10.37
CA HIS A 36 13.80 -2.14 -10.83
C HIS A 36 13.65 -2.21 -12.36
N GLY A 37 14.76 -2.13 -13.07
CA GLY A 37 14.78 -2.30 -14.52
C GLY A 37 14.26 -3.67 -14.96
N ALA A 38 14.73 -4.76 -14.37
CA ALA A 38 14.26 -6.11 -14.68
C ALA A 38 12.75 -6.28 -14.42
N VAL A 39 12.22 -5.67 -13.34
CA VAL A 39 10.78 -5.65 -13.05
C VAL A 39 10.01 -4.88 -14.13
N LEU A 40 10.48 -3.70 -14.54
CA LEU A 40 9.86 -2.93 -15.62
C LEU A 40 9.86 -3.72 -16.92
N ALA A 41 10.99 -4.32 -17.30
CA ALA A 41 11.08 -5.14 -18.50
C ALA A 41 10.08 -6.31 -18.48
N LYS A 42 9.98 -7.01 -17.34
CA LYS A 42 9.02 -8.10 -17.15
C LYS A 42 7.56 -7.65 -17.34
N HIS A 43 7.23 -6.43 -16.91
CA HIS A 43 5.87 -5.91 -16.95
C HIS A 43 5.50 -5.19 -18.25
N GLN A 44 6.49 -4.70 -19.02
CA GLN A 44 6.26 -3.98 -20.27
C GLN A 44 6.42 -4.85 -21.52
N PHE A 45 7.16 -5.96 -21.44
CA PHE A 45 7.40 -6.81 -22.60
C PHE A 45 6.10 -7.48 -23.10
N THR A 46 5.81 -7.29 -24.39
CA THR A 46 4.63 -7.85 -25.08
C THR A 46 4.91 -9.11 -25.88
N GLY A 47 6.19 -9.39 -26.20
CA GLY A 47 6.60 -10.48 -27.10
C GLY A 47 7.08 -10.04 -28.47
N ASP A 48 6.83 -8.78 -28.87
CA ASP A 48 6.93 -8.40 -30.29
C ASP A 48 8.17 -7.62 -30.66
N ASN A 49 8.65 -6.76 -29.75
CA ASN A 49 9.66 -5.75 -30.02
C ASN A 49 10.78 -5.79 -28.99
N ASP A 50 11.91 -5.20 -29.37
CA ASP A 50 12.94 -4.76 -28.44
C ASP A 50 12.34 -3.83 -27.37
N LEU A 51 12.96 -3.77 -26.20
CA LEU A 51 12.48 -2.95 -25.09
C LEU A 51 13.61 -2.12 -24.50
N THR A 52 13.40 -0.81 -24.42
CA THR A 52 14.33 0.12 -23.77
C THR A 52 13.78 0.53 -22.41
N ILE A 53 14.57 0.33 -21.35
CA ILE A 53 14.19 0.64 -19.97
C ILE A 53 15.22 1.55 -19.30
N CYS A 54 14.78 2.43 -18.39
CA CYS A 54 15.69 3.28 -17.63
C CYS A 54 16.23 2.52 -16.41
N ILE A 55 17.56 2.47 -16.26
CA ILE A 55 18.28 1.94 -15.11
C ILE A 55 19.33 2.99 -14.68
N PRO A 56 18.93 4.02 -13.90
CA PRO A 56 19.82 5.12 -13.58
C PRO A 56 20.95 4.70 -12.64
N GLY A 57 22.09 5.38 -12.75
CA GLY A 57 23.20 5.23 -11.79
C GLY A 57 24.00 3.93 -11.92
N LEU A 58 23.93 3.25 -13.07
CA LEU A 58 24.91 2.22 -13.46
C LEU A 58 26.13 2.91 -14.08
N THR A 59 27.21 2.97 -13.31
CA THR A 59 28.54 3.30 -13.81
C THR A 59 29.21 2.03 -14.33
N ARG A 60 29.70 2.07 -15.59
CA ARG A 60 30.45 0.95 -16.17
C ARG A 60 31.61 0.58 -15.27
N THR A 61 31.76 -0.70 -14.97
CA THR A 61 32.99 -1.22 -14.37
C THR A 61 33.87 -1.84 -15.45
N ARG A 62 35.04 -1.23 -15.63
CA ARG A 62 36.32 -1.77 -16.16
C ARG A 62 36.67 -1.66 -17.64
N ASN A 63 35.77 -1.47 -18.61
CA ASN A 63 36.20 -1.32 -20.01
C ASN A 63 35.63 -0.08 -20.72
N PRO A 64 36.36 1.05 -20.78
CA PRO A 64 35.93 2.24 -21.50
C PRO A 64 35.83 2.03 -23.02
N ASN A 65 36.48 0.98 -23.57
CA ASN A 65 36.52 0.68 -25.00
C ASN A 65 35.47 -0.35 -25.45
N ALA A 66 34.72 -0.96 -24.53
CA ALA A 66 33.60 -1.81 -24.90
C ALA A 66 32.50 -0.93 -25.52
N ARG A 67 32.42 -0.84 -26.85
CA ARG A 67 31.21 -0.35 -27.51
C ARG A 67 30.11 -1.33 -27.15
N ASN A 68 29.20 -0.93 -26.26
CA ASN A 68 28.03 -1.73 -26.00
C ASN A 68 26.82 -0.83 -26.24
N ASP A 69 26.24 -0.97 -27.42
CA ASP A 69 25.11 -0.18 -27.92
C ASP A 69 23.83 -0.46 -27.12
N CYS A 70 23.86 -1.44 -26.20
CA CYS A 70 22.73 -1.77 -25.33
C CYS A 70 22.58 -0.84 -24.12
N TYR A 71 23.54 0.02 -23.77
CA TYR A 71 23.38 0.94 -22.63
C TYR A 71 23.98 2.31 -22.87
N ASN A 72 23.16 3.34 -22.66
CA ASN A 72 23.57 4.73 -22.72
C ASN A 72 23.82 5.27 -21.29
N PRO A 73 25.09 5.52 -20.89
CA PRO A 73 25.39 6.01 -19.55
C PRO A 73 24.88 7.43 -19.25
N ALA A 74 24.74 8.27 -20.28
CA ALA A 74 24.28 9.65 -20.11
C ALA A 74 22.79 9.72 -19.76
N THR A 75 22.00 8.78 -20.29
CA THR A 75 20.54 8.75 -20.09
C THR A 75 20.10 7.62 -19.16
N GLY A 76 20.98 6.66 -18.86
CA GLY A 76 20.66 5.48 -18.06
C GLY A 76 19.78 4.45 -18.78
N PHE A 77 19.56 4.57 -20.08
CA PHE A 77 18.71 3.62 -20.81
C PHE A 77 19.46 2.35 -21.21
N PHE A 78 18.88 1.20 -20.87
CA PHE A 78 19.31 -0.14 -21.28
C PHE A 78 18.32 -0.70 -22.30
N LYS A 79 18.81 -1.19 -23.44
CA LYS A 79 18.03 -1.83 -24.50
C LYS A 79 18.16 -3.35 -24.40
N PHE A 80 17.04 -4.01 -24.13
CA PHE A 80 16.90 -5.44 -24.34
C PHE A 80 16.51 -5.74 -25.79
N THR A 81 17.11 -6.77 -26.38
CA THR A 81 16.63 -7.33 -27.63
C THR A 81 15.40 -8.19 -27.38
N LYS A 82 14.54 -8.32 -28.40
CA LYS A 82 13.43 -9.27 -28.37
C LYS A 82 13.87 -10.67 -27.95
N ASP A 83 14.97 -11.17 -28.53
CA ASP A 83 15.44 -12.52 -28.28
C ASP A 83 15.86 -12.73 -26.83
N SER A 84 16.56 -11.76 -26.22
CA SER A 84 16.97 -11.88 -24.81
C SER A 84 15.78 -11.81 -23.85
N LEU A 85 14.73 -11.06 -24.20
CA LEU A 85 13.47 -11.06 -23.48
C LEU A 85 12.75 -12.41 -23.63
N LEU A 86 12.65 -12.94 -24.85
CA LEU A 86 12.03 -14.25 -25.08
C LEU A 86 12.73 -15.35 -24.28
N ASP A 87 14.06 -15.39 -24.30
CA ASP A 87 14.86 -16.36 -23.55
C ASP A 87 14.63 -16.25 -22.04
N ALA A 88 14.59 -15.03 -21.50
CA ALA A 88 14.35 -14.80 -20.07
C ALA A 88 12.98 -15.33 -19.61
N PHE A 89 11.98 -15.28 -20.47
CA PHE A 89 10.61 -15.74 -20.17
C PHE A 89 10.33 -17.19 -20.53
N LYS A 90 11.07 -17.77 -21.49
CA LYS A 90 10.78 -19.06 -22.14
C LYS A 90 10.48 -20.19 -21.15
N LEU A 91 11.35 -20.40 -20.17
CA LEU A 91 11.20 -21.49 -19.20
C LEU A 91 9.96 -21.31 -18.32
N VAL A 92 9.72 -20.09 -17.83
CA VAL A 92 8.63 -19.82 -16.90
C VAL A 92 7.28 -19.84 -17.60
N VAL A 93 7.17 -19.14 -18.73
CA VAL A 93 5.93 -19.11 -19.52
C VAL A 93 5.65 -20.47 -20.13
N GLY A 94 6.67 -21.16 -20.68
CA GLY A 94 6.53 -22.52 -21.21
C GLY A 94 5.97 -23.49 -20.18
N SER A 95 6.51 -23.50 -18.96
CA SER A 95 6.00 -24.36 -17.88
C SER A 95 4.56 -24.04 -17.47
N ILE A 96 4.16 -22.76 -17.48
CA ILE A 96 2.77 -22.36 -17.20
C ILE A 96 1.84 -22.86 -18.30
N ILE A 97 2.23 -22.65 -19.56
CA ILE A 97 1.47 -23.08 -20.74
C ILE A 97 1.30 -24.59 -20.76
N GLU A 98 2.37 -25.35 -20.55
CA GLU A 98 2.34 -26.83 -20.54
C GLU A 98 1.33 -27.36 -19.50
N ARG A 99 1.35 -26.82 -18.28
CA ARG A 99 0.40 -27.19 -17.22
C ARG A 99 -1.04 -26.78 -17.56
N LEU A 100 -1.21 -25.61 -18.17
CA LEU A 100 -2.51 -25.11 -18.59
C LEU A 100 -3.10 -26.03 -19.66
N THR A 101 -2.38 -26.33 -20.74
CA THR A 101 -2.81 -27.23 -21.82
C THR A 101 -3.19 -28.61 -21.28
N LYS A 102 -2.41 -29.15 -20.34
CA LYS A 102 -2.72 -30.44 -19.69
C LYS A 102 -4.10 -30.41 -19.01
N HIS A 103 -4.38 -29.39 -18.20
CA HIS A 103 -5.64 -29.30 -17.46
C HIS A 103 -6.86 -29.00 -18.34
N ILE A 104 -6.68 -28.32 -19.48
CA ILE A 104 -7.78 -28.08 -20.42
C ILE A 104 -8.29 -29.41 -20.99
N ASN A 105 -7.37 -30.33 -21.32
CA ASN A 105 -7.73 -31.66 -21.79
C ASN A 105 -8.51 -32.48 -20.76
N ASP A 106 -8.42 -32.14 -19.47
CA ASP A 106 -9.18 -32.75 -18.38
C ASP A 106 -10.62 -32.19 -18.24
N GLY A 107 -11.07 -31.29 -19.14
CA GLY A 107 -12.43 -30.75 -19.16
C GLY A 107 -12.64 -29.44 -18.40
N VAL A 108 -11.57 -28.69 -18.13
CA VAL A 108 -11.66 -27.36 -17.51
C VAL A 108 -12.39 -26.38 -18.45
N ASN A 109 -13.44 -25.71 -17.94
CA ASN A 109 -14.25 -24.74 -18.70
C ASN A 109 -13.90 -23.27 -18.40
N ARG A 110 -13.09 -23.01 -17.37
CA ARG A 110 -12.72 -21.66 -16.92
C ARG A 110 -11.30 -21.62 -16.39
N ILE A 111 -10.56 -20.57 -16.79
CA ILE A 111 -9.21 -20.30 -16.31
C ILE A 111 -9.20 -18.96 -15.60
N VAL A 112 -8.69 -18.92 -14.38
CA VAL A 112 -8.44 -17.68 -13.63
C VAL A 112 -6.95 -17.61 -13.32
N ILE A 113 -6.26 -16.57 -13.79
CA ILE A 113 -4.83 -16.40 -13.55
C ILE A 113 -4.63 -15.36 -12.44
N VAL A 114 -3.98 -15.78 -11.37
CA VAL A 114 -3.74 -14.99 -10.16
C VAL A 114 -2.24 -14.77 -9.92
N GLY A 115 -1.89 -13.83 -9.04
CA GLY A 115 -0.53 -13.43 -8.70
C GLY A 115 0.02 -12.27 -9.54
N GLY A 116 1.14 -11.69 -9.13
CA GLY A 116 1.71 -10.50 -9.79
C GLY A 116 2.11 -10.70 -11.26
N PHE A 117 2.54 -11.92 -11.62
CA PHE A 117 2.94 -12.25 -12.99
C PHE A 117 1.74 -12.42 -13.94
N SER A 118 0.52 -12.61 -13.42
CA SER A 118 -0.72 -12.65 -14.22
C SER A 118 -0.97 -11.36 -15.02
N LYS A 119 -0.32 -10.26 -14.66
CA LYS A 119 -0.39 -8.96 -15.34
C LYS A 119 0.59 -8.82 -16.50
N SER A 120 1.50 -9.78 -16.71
CA SER A 120 2.49 -9.71 -17.78
C SER A 120 1.79 -9.74 -19.16
N PRO A 121 1.99 -8.74 -20.03
CA PRO A 121 1.40 -8.72 -21.37
C PRO A 121 1.81 -9.95 -22.19
N TYR A 122 3.09 -10.32 -22.16
CA TYR A 122 3.59 -11.51 -22.86
C TYR A 122 2.94 -12.82 -22.37
N LEU A 123 2.78 -13.02 -21.06
CA LEU A 123 2.08 -14.20 -20.54
C LEU A 123 0.64 -14.25 -21.04
N ARG A 124 -0.08 -13.13 -20.98
CA ARG A 124 -1.47 -13.05 -21.45
C ARG A 124 -1.59 -13.35 -22.93
N LYS A 125 -0.67 -12.81 -23.74
CA LYS A 125 -0.57 -13.09 -25.17
C LYS A 125 -0.38 -14.58 -25.44
N ARG A 126 0.61 -15.22 -24.81
CA ARG A 126 0.86 -16.67 -24.98
C ARG A 126 -0.31 -17.54 -24.54
N VAL A 127 -0.97 -17.20 -23.43
CA VAL A 127 -2.18 -17.92 -22.99
C VAL A 127 -3.27 -17.80 -24.05
N LYS A 128 -3.50 -16.60 -24.59
CA LYS A 128 -4.51 -16.38 -25.63
C LYS A 128 -4.21 -17.21 -26.89
N GLU A 129 -2.98 -17.14 -27.38
CA GLU A 129 -2.54 -17.87 -28.59
C GLU A 129 -2.72 -19.38 -28.42
N VAL A 130 -2.32 -19.94 -27.27
CA VAL A 130 -2.48 -21.37 -26.99
C VAL A 130 -3.95 -21.78 -26.91
N LEU A 131 -4.82 -20.92 -26.39
CA LEU A 131 -6.25 -21.21 -26.34
C LEU A 131 -6.92 -21.15 -27.70
N GLU A 132 -6.41 -20.30 -28.60
CA GLU A 132 -6.86 -20.24 -29.99
C GLU A 132 -6.61 -21.55 -30.75
N GLU A 133 -5.65 -22.38 -30.31
CA GLU A 133 -5.38 -23.71 -30.85
C GLU A 133 -6.46 -24.75 -30.49
N PHE A 134 -7.28 -24.50 -29.46
CA PHE A 134 -8.38 -25.39 -29.08
C PHE A 134 -9.66 -25.08 -29.87
N ASN A 135 -10.41 -26.12 -30.19
CA ASN A 135 -11.77 -26.02 -30.75
C ASN A 135 -12.64 -25.12 -29.86
N GLU A 136 -13.46 -24.28 -30.49
CA GLU A 136 -14.28 -23.27 -29.81
C GLU A 136 -15.16 -23.88 -28.70
N ASP A 137 -15.76 -25.04 -28.95
CA ASP A 137 -16.64 -25.74 -28.00
C ASP A 137 -15.90 -26.26 -26.74
N LYS A 138 -14.59 -26.47 -26.85
CA LYS A 138 -13.72 -26.98 -25.77
C LYS A 138 -12.85 -25.88 -25.17
N ARG A 139 -12.92 -24.65 -25.71
CA ARG A 139 -12.04 -23.55 -25.30
C ARG A 139 -12.53 -22.95 -23.98
N PRO A 140 -11.74 -23.04 -22.89
CA PRO A 140 -12.13 -22.41 -21.63
C PRO A 140 -12.13 -20.89 -21.72
N LYS A 141 -13.02 -20.26 -20.97
CA LYS A 141 -13.02 -18.80 -20.83
C LYS A 141 -11.93 -18.37 -19.85
N VAL A 142 -11.03 -17.50 -20.30
CA VAL A 142 -10.02 -16.88 -19.42
C VAL A 142 -10.59 -15.64 -18.78
N HIS A 143 -10.45 -15.57 -17.45
CA HIS A 143 -10.82 -14.42 -16.68
C HIS A 143 -9.57 -13.79 -16.04
N TYR A 144 -9.25 -12.58 -16.50
CA TYR A 144 -8.21 -11.76 -15.92
C TYR A 144 -8.83 -10.83 -14.88
N LEU A 145 -8.39 -10.95 -13.63
CA LEU A 145 -8.87 -10.10 -12.55
C LEU A 145 -8.36 -8.65 -12.74
N PRO A 146 -9.22 -7.63 -12.55
CA PRO A 146 -8.87 -6.23 -12.73
C PRO A 146 -7.93 -5.70 -11.64
N GLY A 147 -7.18 -4.64 -11.95
CA GLY A 147 -6.40 -3.89 -10.97
C GLY A 147 -5.47 -4.77 -10.12
N ASN A 148 -5.53 -4.61 -8.80
CA ASN A 148 -4.73 -5.39 -7.85
C ASN A 148 -5.40 -6.69 -7.37
N GLU A 149 -6.63 -6.98 -7.83
CA GLU A 149 -7.37 -8.15 -7.38
C GLU A 149 -6.64 -9.45 -7.67
N ALA A 150 -5.99 -9.57 -8.83
CA ALA A 150 -5.19 -10.74 -9.17
C ALA A 150 -4.12 -11.06 -8.10
N ILE A 151 -3.58 -10.03 -7.43
CA ILE A 151 -2.56 -10.16 -6.39
C ILE A 151 -3.20 -10.45 -5.03
N THR A 152 -4.35 -9.84 -4.73
CA THR A 152 -4.99 -9.87 -3.41
C THR A 152 -6.04 -10.97 -3.24
N VAL A 153 -6.48 -11.62 -4.32
CA VAL A 153 -7.60 -12.59 -4.30
C VAL A 153 -7.36 -13.78 -3.36
N VAL A 154 -6.11 -14.24 -3.24
CA VAL A 154 -5.75 -15.32 -2.30
C VAL A 154 -5.97 -14.85 -0.85
N SER A 155 -5.50 -13.65 -0.51
CA SER A 155 -5.71 -13.05 0.81
C SER A 155 -7.18 -12.81 1.10
N TYR A 156 -7.97 -12.40 0.10
CA TYR A 156 -9.42 -12.25 0.22
C TYR A 156 -10.10 -13.59 0.53
N GLY A 157 -9.77 -14.65 -0.22
CA GLY A 157 -10.29 -16.00 0.03
C GLY A 157 -9.91 -16.54 1.42
N LEU A 158 -8.69 -16.25 1.89
CA LEU A 158 -8.27 -16.58 3.26
C LEU A 158 -9.07 -15.81 4.32
N THR A 159 -9.37 -14.54 4.07
CA THR A 159 -10.19 -13.72 4.98
C THR A 159 -11.59 -14.31 5.10
N LEU A 160 -12.24 -14.60 3.96
CA LEU A 160 -13.56 -15.25 3.93
C LEU A 160 -13.55 -16.59 4.67
N LYS A 161 -12.53 -17.43 4.43
CA LYS A 161 -12.38 -18.70 5.14
C LYS A 161 -12.19 -18.48 6.63
N GLY A 162 -11.42 -17.48 7.04
CA GLY A 162 -11.18 -17.12 8.45
C GLY A 162 -12.46 -16.77 9.20
N ILE A 163 -13.39 -16.03 8.56
CA ILE A 163 -14.69 -15.67 9.14
C ILE A 163 -15.54 -16.93 9.45
N THR A 164 -15.34 -18.02 8.70
CA THR A 164 -16.07 -19.28 8.91
C THR A 164 -15.44 -20.20 9.98
N ILE A 165 -14.32 -19.81 10.59
CA ILE A 165 -13.67 -20.62 11.63
C ILE A 165 -14.32 -20.31 12.99
N PRO A 166 -14.83 -21.33 13.73
CA PRO A 166 -15.54 -21.12 15.00
C PRO A 166 -14.74 -20.37 16.07
N ASN A 167 -13.41 -20.47 16.02
CA ASN A 167 -12.47 -19.75 16.87
C ASN A 167 -11.58 -18.88 15.99
N PRO A 168 -12.03 -17.68 15.57
CA PRO A 168 -11.22 -16.81 14.75
C PRO A 168 -9.93 -16.45 15.48
N VAL A 169 -8.79 -16.63 14.80
CA VAL A 169 -7.50 -16.16 15.30
C VAL A 169 -7.58 -14.65 15.39
N GLN A 170 -7.56 -14.11 16.61
CA GLN A 170 -7.47 -12.67 16.81
C GLN A 170 -6.08 -12.20 16.36
N TYR A 171 -5.99 -11.00 15.80
CA TYR A 171 -4.72 -10.40 15.40
C TYR A 171 -4.49 -9.14 16.23
N HIS A 172 -3.26 -8.92 16.67
CA HIS A 172 -2.85 -7.69 17.32
C HIS A 172 -1.71 -7.03 16.52
N GLY A 173 -1.70 -5.71 16.47
CA GLY A 173 -0.60 -4.94 15.91
C GLY A 173 0.26 -4.37 17.04
N PRO A 174 1.55 -4.09 16.81
CA PRO A 174 2.42 -3.45 17.80
C PRO A 174 2.17 -1.93 17.93
N TRP A 175 1.14 -1.40 17.27
CA TRP A 175 0.95 0.03 17.05
C TRP A 175 -0.11 0.61 17.99
N GLY A 176 0.26 1.67 18.69
CA GLY A 176 -0.68 2.63 19.27
C GLY A 176 -0.89 3.80 18.33
N TYR A 177 -1.91 4.60 18.61
CA TYR A 177 -2.26 5.78 17.80
C TYR A 177 -2.46 6.99 18.68
N LYS A 178 -2.04 8.15 18.17
CA LYS A 178 -2.27 9.46 18.78
C LYS A 178 -2.72 10.46 17.71
N ILE A 179 -3.54 11.41 18.14
CA ILE A 179 -4.02 12.51 17.33
C ILE A 179 -3.24 13.76 17.69
N SER A 180 -2.69 14.44 16.68
CA SER A 180 -2.01 15.72 16.82
C SER A 180 -2.92 16.81 16.26
N CYS A 181 -3.36 17.73 17.12
CA CYS A 181 -4.25 18.82 16.72
C CYS A 181 -3.69 20.19 17.08
N PRO A 182 -3.96 21.22 16.26
CA PRO A 182 -3.52 22.58 16.56
C PRO A 182 -4.29 23.15 17.76
N VAL A 183 -3.56 23.70 18.72
CA VAL A 183 -4.07 24.45 19.86
C VAL A 183 -3.34 25.78 19.94
N ILE A 184 -4.12 26.85 20.01
CA ILE A 184 -3.70 28.22 20.22
C ILE A 184 -3.70 28.41 21.72
N GLU A 185 -2.51 28.61 22.27
CA GLU A 185 -2.35 28.98 23.66
C GLU A 185 -2.20 30.49 23.77
N VAL A 186 -2.91 31.06 24.75
CA VAL A 186 -2.77 32.46 25.12
C VAL A 186 -1.85 32.50 26.33
N LEU A 187 -0.65 33.07 26.17
CA LEU A 187 0.27 33.25 27.28
C LEU A 187 -0.26 34.35 28.20
N ALA A 188 -0.75 33.96 29.38
CA ALA A 188 -1.40 34.85 30.35
C ALA A 188 -0.57 36.10 30.71
N ALA A 189 0.75 36.04 30.63
CA ALA A 189 1.64 37.16 30.95
C ALA A 189 1.84 38.17 29.81
N THR A 190 1.73 37.74 28.54
CA THR A 190 2.12 38.57 27.38
C THR A 190 0.97 38.86 26.42
N GLY A 191 -0.11 38.08 26.48
CA GLY A 191 -1.21 38.13 25.51
C GLY A 191 -0.80 37.64 24.12
N LEU A 192 0.38 37.03 23.97
CA LEU A 192 0.85 36.46 22.72
C LEU A 192 0.13 35.13 22.48
N THR A 193 -0.48 35.00 21.29
CA THR A 193 -1.06 33.76 20.78
C THR A 193 0.01 32.98 20.03
N PHE A 194 0.28 31.73 20.45
CA PHE A 194 1.15 30.84 19.68
C PHE A 194 0.42 29.52 19.38
N SER A 195 0.50 29.09 18.12
CA SER A 195 -0.09 27.83 17.68
C SER A 195 0.88 26.68 17.93
N ARG A 196 0.54 25.80 18.86
CA ARG A 196 1.22 24.51 19.10
C ARG A 196 0.38 23.36 18.59
N ARG A 197 1.00 22.19 18.47
CA ARG A 197 0.29 20.94 18.28
C ARG A 197 0.37 20.13 19.55
N TYR A 198 -0.79 19.66 19.98
CA TYR A 198 -0.90 18.77 21.12
C TYR A 198 -1.29 17.39 20.66
N ASP A 199 -0.60 16.40 21.23
CA ASP A 199 -0.85 15.00 20.99
C ASP A 199 -1.79 14.45 22.05
N PHE A 200 -2.89 13.83 21.63
CA PHE A 200 -3.83 13.12 22.48
C PHE A 200 -3.80 11.62 22.14
N PRO A 201 -3.75 10.72 23.13
CA PRO A 201 -3.74 9.29 22.87
C PRO A 201 -5.11 8.82 22.35
N ILE A 202 -5.12 8.04 21.26
CA ILE A 202 -6.33 7.43 20.71
C ILE A 202 -6.54 6.06 21.37
N PHE A 203 -5.57 5.15 21.21
CA PHE A 203 -5.49 3.87 21.92
C PHE A 203 -4.04 3.38 21.98
N ASN A 204 -3.74 2.56 23.00
CA ASN A 204 -2.40 2.03 23.27
C ASN A 204 -2.29 0.56 22.78
N PRO A 205 -1.13 0.11 22.25
CA PRO A 205 -0.96 -1.25 21.73
C PRO A 205 -1.27 -2.37 22.76
N ASN A 206 -1.18 -2.08 24.06
CA ASN A 206 -1.46 -3.07 25.11
C ASN A 206 -2.94 -3.18 25.50
N GLN A 207 -3.81 -2.34 24.98
CA GLN A 207 -5.25 -2.44 25.23
C GLN A 207 -5.84 -3.60 24.42
N GLN A 208 -6.30 -4.63 25.11
CA GLN A 208 -6.87 -5.82 24.49
C GLN A 208 -8.33 -5.60 24.07
N ASN A 209 -8.73 -6.26 22.99
CA ASN A 209 -10.13 -6.40 22.55
C ASN A 209 -10.90 -5.11 22.22
N LEU A 210 -10.24 -4.08 21.67
CA LEU A 210 -10.94 -2.89 21.19
C LEU A 210 -11.18 -2.94 19.68
N GLN A 211 -12.45 -2.97 19.28
CA GLN A 211 -12.85 -2.85 17.87
C GLN A 211 -13.19 -1.40 17.49
N GLU A 212 -13.55 -0.60 18.48
CA GLU A 212 -13.93 0.80 18.32
C GLU A 212 -13.66 1.61 19.60
N GLY A 213 -13.68 2.94 19.47
CA GLY A 213 -13.56 3.82 20.60
C GLY A 213 -13.75 5.30 20.25
N LYS A 214 -13.65 6.13 21.29
CA LYS A 214 -13.94 7.56 21.25
C LYS A 214 -12.90 8.34 22.05
N THR A 215 -12.23 9.29 21.43
CA THR A 215 -11.18 10.12 22.04
C THR A 215 -11.61 11.58 22.04
N PRO A 216 -11.88 12.20 23.20
CA PRO A 216 -12.15 13.64 23.27
C PRO A 216 -10.88 14.44 22.99
N PHE A 217 -11.03 15.53 22.23
CA PHE A 217 -9.97 16.53 22.09
C PHE A 217 -10.59 17.92 21.89
N ARG A 218 -9.77 18.95 22.05
CA ARG A 218 -10.18 20.34 21.84
C ARG A 218 -9.39 20.93 20.69
N LEU A 219 -10.09 21.65 19.82
CA LEU A 219 -9.51 22.42 18.73
C LEU A 219 -9.74 23.91 18.99
N SER A 220 -8.76 24.74 18.67
CA SER A 220 -8.89 26.18 18.74
C SER A 220 -8.61 26.82 17.38
N VAL A 221 -9.44 27.78 16.99
CA VAL A 221 -9.33 28.46 15.69
C VAL A 221 -9.50 29.96 15.92
N GLU A 222 -8.56 30.76 15.44
CA GLU A 222 -8.71 32.21 15.44
C GLU A 222 -9.80 32.64 14.45
N ARG A 223 -10.62 33.62 14.83
CA ARG A 223 -11.72 34.12 14.00
C ARG A 223 -11.20 34.58 12.64
N GLY A 224 -11.81 34.08 11.57
CA GLY A 224 -11.44 34.40 10.19
C GLY A 224 -10.28 33.55 9.64
N GLN A 225 -9.63 32.73 10.47
CA GLN A 225 -8.64 31.75 10.01
C GLN A 225 -9.31 30.44 9.59
N ARG A 226 -8.61 29.70 8.73
CA ARG A 226 -9.03 28.36 8.35
C ARG A 226 -8.80 27.39 9.51
N VAL A 227 -9.70 26.43 9.65
CA VAL A 227 -9.55 25.32 10.59
C VAL A 227 -8.31 24.51 10.18
N GLY A 228 -7.37 24.35 11.12
CA GLY A 228 -6.17 23.56 10.88
C GLY A 228 -6.47 22.08 10.84
N ASP A 229 -5.77 21.35 9.97
CA ASP A 229 -5.96 19.90 9.84
C ASP A 229 -5.48 19.13 11.07
N VAL A 230 -6.11 18.00 11.28
CA VAL A 230 -5.79 17.04 12.33
C VAL A 230 -4.95 15.91 11.77
N TYR A 231 -3.91 15.52 12.49
CA TYR A 231 -2.94 14.54 12.01
C TYR A 231 -2.96 13.35 12.94
N VAL A 232 -2.83 12.16 12.37
CA VAL A 232 -2.83 10.92 13.13
C VAL A 232 -1.46 10.30 12.97
N HIS A 233 -0.87 9.95 14.10
CA HIS A 233 0.41 9.30 14.17
C HIS A 233 0.25 7.92 14.80
N ARG A 234 1.06 6.97 14.36
CA ARG A 234 1.22 5.67 15.01
C ARG A 234 2.56 5.60 15.71
N PHE A 235 2.63 4.84 16.79
CA PHE A 235 3.87 4.63 17.55
C PHE A 235 3.95 3.19 18.04
N LYS A 236 5.16 2.68 18.25
CA LYS A 236 5.40 1.42 18.97
C LYS A 236 5.68 1.76 20.42
N GLU A 237 5.21 0.96 21.37
CA GLU A 237 5.47 1.23 22.79
C GLU A 237 6.97 1.30 23.12
N THR A 238 7.78 0.52 22.42
CA THR A 238 9.24 0.46 22.61
C THR A 238 10.01 1.54 21.85
N SER A 239 9.32 2.52 21.25
CA SER A 239 9.93 3.54 20.40
C SER A 239 9.31 4.90 20.65
N ASP A 240 10.16 5.90 20.85
CA ASP A 240 9.74 7.30 20.96
C ASP A 240 9.34 7.90 19.60
N ASP A 241 9.61 7.20 18.49
CA ASP A 241 9.33 7.67 17.14
C ASP A 241 7.85 7.46 16.78
N ALA A 242 7.15 8.57 16.55
CA ALA A 242 5.79 8.58 16.05
C ALA A 242 5.77 8.80 14.54
N GLU A 243 5.25 7.84 13.80
CA GLU A 243 5.13 7.91 12.35
C GLU A 243 3.82 8.58 11.95
N TYR A 244 3.89 9.53 11.02
CA TYR A 244 2.69 10.09 10.40
C TYR A 244 1.96 9.02 9.57
N VAL A 245 0.64 8.95 9.76
CA VAL A 245 -0.21 7.95 9.10
C VAL A 245 -1.20 8.63 8.16
N VAL A 246 -1.98 9.57 8.67
CA VAL A 246 -3.06 10.19 7.90
C VAL A 246 -3.43 11.58 8.42
N GLN A 247 -3.89 12.42 7.50
CA GLN A 247 -4.43 13.75 7.75
C GLN A 247 -5.95 13.70 7.61
N ILE A 248 -6.64 14.38 8.52
CA ILE A 248 -8.09 14.54 8.51
C ILE A 248 -8.37 16.03 8.32
N HIS A 249 -8.88 16.35 7.13
CA HIS A 249 -9.38 17.69 6.83
C HIS A 249 -10.70 17.93 7.58
N LEU A 250 -10.80 19.07 8.24
CA LEU A 250 -11.95 19.45 9.05
C LEU A 250 -12.78 20.50 8.34
N THR A 251 -14.08 20.25 8.24
CA THR A 251 -15.10 21.20 7.77
C THR A 251 -16.12 21.38 8.90
N ILE A 252 -15.87 22.37 9.75
CA ILE A 252 -16.75 22.67 10.89
C ILE A 252 -17.86 23.63 10.41
N PRO A 253 -19.15 23.30 10.60
CA PRO A 253 -20.26 24.19 10.28
C PRO A 253 -20.18 25.51 11.06
N ASP A 254 -20.65 26.61 10.45
CA ASP A 254 -20.62 27.94 11.07
C ASP A 254 -21.47 28.04 12.35
N ASP A 255 -22.50 27.20 12.47
CA ASP A 255 -23.40 27.07 13.61
C ASP A 255 -22.93 26.04 14.65
N ALA A 256 -21.74 25.44 14.46
CA ALA A 256 -21.22 24.44 15.38
C ALA A 256 -21.02 25.02 16.79
N PRO A 257 -21.44 24.29 17.85
CA PRO A 257 -21.23 24.70 19.24
C PRO A 257 -19.75 24.98 19.54
N ARG A 258 -19.47 26.18 20.06
CA ARG A 258 -18.12 26.63 20.41
C ARG A 258 -18.14 27.53 21.64
N ALA A 259 -17.03 27.53 22.37
CA ALA A 259 -16.75 28.59 23.34
C ALA A 259 -15.93 29.68 22.66
N GLU A 260 -16.20 30.94 22.99
CA GLU A 260 -15.47 32.09 22.45
C GLU A 260 -14.60 32.69 23.56
N TYR A 261 -13.35 32.97 23.22
CA TYR A 261 -12.41 33.67 24.10
C TYR A 261 -11.96 34.95 23.45
N HIS A 262 -11.96 36.05 24.21
CA HIS A 262 -11.64 37.38 23.75
C HIS A 262 -10.43 37.91 24.52
N GLU A 263 -9.38 38.28 23.80
CA GLU A 263 -8.18 38.87 24.40
C GLU A 263 -7.57 39.89 23.44
N ARG A 264 -7.41 41.14 23.89
CA ARG A 264 -6.70 42.22 23.16
C ARG A 264 -7.06 42.34 21.66
N GLY A 265 -8.34 42.18 21.32
CA GLY A 265 -8.84 42.30 19.94
C GLY A 265 -8.81 41.02 19.10
N VAL A 266 -8.27 39.92 19.63
CA VAL A 266 -8.30 38.59 19.01
C VAL A 266 -9.46 37.79 19.58
N VAL A 267 -10.20 37.09 18.70
CA VAL A 267 -11.27 36.16 19.08
C VAL A 267 -10.84 34.74 18.70
N VAL A 268 -10.83 33.84 19.68
CA VAL A 268 -10.50 32.43 19.47
C VAL A 268 -11.73 31.57 19.77
N TYR A 269 -12.07 30.71 18.81
CA TYR A 269 -13.14 29.73 18.92
C TYR A 269 -12.58 28.39 19.39
N PHE A 270 -13.13 27.87 20.48
CA PHE A 270 -12.81 26.55 21.00
C PHE A 270 -13.93 25.56 20.69
N TYR A 271 -13.61 24.54 19.91
CA TYR A 271 -14.50 23.43 19.58
C TYR A 271 -14.14 22.22 20.44
N ASN A 272 -15.14 21.67 21.13
CA ASN A 272 -15.00 20.37 21.77
C ASN A 272 -15.37 19.30 20.75
N LEU A 273 -14.43 18.40 20.44
CA LEU A 273 -14.58 17.38 19.40
C LEU A 273 -14.36 15.98 19.98
N TYR A 274 -14.81 14.97 19.23
CA TYR A 274 -14.46 13.59 19.45
C TYR A 274 -13.89 12.99 18.18
N LEU A 275 -12.81 12.22 18.32
CA LEU A 275 -12.37 11.27 17.32
C LEU A 275 -13.02 9.92 17.61
N LEU A 276 -13.93 9.51 16.74
CA LEU A 276 -14.47 8.16 16.67
C LEU A 276 -13.54 7.31 15.80
N TRP A 277 -13.22 6.12 16.27
CA TRP A 277 -12.37 5.18 15.54
C TRP A 277 -12.96 3.78 15.60
N HIS A 278 -12.83 3.03 14.52
CA HIS A 278 -13.20 1.61 14.47
C HIS A 278 -12.39 0.88 13.40
N PHE A 279 -12.18 -0.41 13.62
CA PHE A 279 -11.57 -1.29 12.62
C PHE A 279 -12.63 -1.84 11.66
N ILE A 280 -12.28 -1.84 10.37
CA ILE A 280 -13.05 -2.40 9.26
C ILE A 280 -12.31 -3.66 8.79
N GLU A 281 -13.04 -4.77 8.68
CA GLU A 281 -12.53 -6.05 8.20
C GLU A 281 -12.30 -6.06 6.67
N GLY A 282 -11.33 -6.85 6.21
CA GLY A 282 -10.97 -7.01 4.79
C GLY A 282 -9.62 -7.69 4.57
N VAL A 283 -9.07 -7.62 3.34
CA VAL A 283 -7.74 -8.19 2.95
C VAL A 283 -6.60 -7.73 3.87
N GLY A 284 -6.78 -6.60 4.54
CA GLY A 284 -6.08 -6.20 5.76
C GLY A 284 -7.05 -5.41 6.64
N LEU A 285 -6.70 -5.22 7.91
CA LEU A 285 -7.48 -4.39 8.82
C LEU A 285 -7.32 -2.93 8.41
N LYS A 286 -8.44 -2.26 8.08
CA LYS A 286 -8.45 -0.81 7.84
C LYS A 286 -9.00 -0.12 9.07
N SER A 287 -8.31 0.88 9.61
CA SER A 287 -8.88 1.74 10.63
C SER A 287 -9.57 2.91 9.96
N LYS A 288 -10.83 3.17 10.35
CA LYS A 288 -11.59 4.34 9.94
C LYS A 288 -11.71 5.29 11.11
N LEU A 289 -11.39 6.56 10.83
CA LEU A 289 -11.34 7.65 11.76
C LEU A 289 -12.38 8.70 11.34
N GLN A 290 -13.18 9.16 12.28
CA GLN A 290 -14.21 10.18 12.07
C GLN A 290 -14.13 11.22 13.19
N VAL A 291 -14.12 12.49 12.83
CA VAL A 291 -14.15 13.60 13.77
C VAL A 291 -15.56 14.15 13.81
N ALA A 292 -16.13 14.25 15.00
CA ALA A 292 -17.47 14.78 15.24
C ALA A 292 -17.44 15.90 16.29
N VAL A 293 -18.37 16.85 16.16
CA VAL A 293 -18.55 17.93 17.15
C VAL A 293 -19.26 17.40 18.39
N ARG A 294 -18.84 17.81 19.59
CA ARG A 294 -19.54 17.51 20.84
C ARG A 294 -20.69 18.49 21.02
N ASN A 295 -21.91 17.98 21.16
CA ASN A 295 -23.03 18.80 21.61
C ASN A 295 -22.99 18.96 23.15
N ASN A 296 -23.32 20.15 23.66
CA ASN A 296 -23.24 20.45 25.10
C ASN A 296 -24.39 19.84 25.91
N ASP A 297 -25.44 19.36 25.26
CA ASP A 297 -26.51 18.62 25.91
C ASP A 297 -26.03 17.22 26.30
N ARG A 298 -26.22 16.87 27.57
CA ARG A 298 -25.81 15.60 28.21
C ARG A 298 -26.44 14.34 27.62
N LYS A 299 -27.09 14.42 26.46
CA LYS A 299 -27.57 13.29 25.67
C LYS A 299 -26.64 13.15 24.46
N GLU A 300 -25.83 12.10 24.46
CA GLU A 300 -24.96 11.72 23.35
C GLU A 300 -25.76 11.46 22.07
N THR A 301 -26.14 12.52 21.38
CA THR A 301 -26.54 12.45 19.97
C THR A 301 -25.27 12.67 19.18
N VAL A 302 -24.93 11.69 18.33
CA VAL A 302 -23.76 11.72 17.45
C VAL A 302 -23.72 13.08 16.75
N GLY A 303 -22.74 13.92 17.09
CA GLY A 303 -22.63 15.23 16.46
C GLY A 303 -22.33 15.12 14.97
N ALA A 304 -22.50 16.21 14.23
CA ALA A 304 -22.17 16.25 12.81
C ALA A 304 -20.71 15.81 12.59
N VAL A 305 -20.51 14.86 11.66
CA VAL A 305 -19.17 14.43 11.25
C VAL A 305 -18.56 15.53 10.42
N VAL A 306 -17.48 16.12 10.91
CA VAL A 306 -16.78 17.27 10.30
C VAL A 306 -15.51 16.85 9.57
N GLY A 307 -15.11 15.59 9.68
CA GLY A 307 -13.98 15.03 8.95
C GLY A 307 -13.93 13.51 9.07
N SER A 308 -13.38 12.84 8.06
CA SER A 308 -13.13 11.40 8.11
C SER A 308 -11.92 11.03 7.28
N SER A 309 -11.22 9.99 7.71
CA SER A 309 -10.18 9.36 6.91
C SER A 309 -10.06 7.88 7.24
N SER A 310 -9.32 7.14 6.42
CA SER A 310 -9.04 5.72 6.65
C SER A 310 -7.58 5.42 6.36
N HIS A 311 -6.99 4.49 7.11
CA HIS A 311 -5.66 3.99 6.82
C HIS A 311 -5.58 2.48 7.02
N THR A 312 -4.68 1.83 6.30
CA THR A 312 -4.43 0.39 6.43
C THR A 312 -3.51 0.13 7.62
N VAL A 313 -3.93 -0.75 8.53
CA VAL A 313 -3.12 -1.22 9.64
C VAL A 313 -2.15 -2.29 9.12
N ALA A 314 -0.87 -2.13 9.41
CA ALA A 314 0.21 -3.03 8.98
C ALA A 314 0.78 -3.81 10.17
N GLU A 315 1.58 -4.85 9.88
CA GLU A 315 2.31 -5.63 10.88
C GLU A 315 1.40 -6.32 11.93
N MET A 316 0.17 -6.64 11.55
CA MET A 316 -0.73 -7.43 12.38
C MET A 316 -0.22 -8.86 12.48
N VAL A 317 -0.04 -9.35 13.70
CA VAL A 317 0.37 -10.73 13.97
C VAL A 317 -0.72 -11.48 14.71
N PRO A 318 -0.84 -12.81 14.51
CA PRO A 318 -1.76 -13.63 15.28
C PRO A 318 -1.53 -13.42 16.78
N TRP A 319 -2.57 -12.99 17.48
CA TRP A 319 -2.57 -12.99 18.93
C TRP A 319 -2.63 -14.44 19.39
N ARG A 320 -1.48 -14.94 19.85
CA ARG A 320 -1.42 -16.21 20.56
C ARG A 320 -1.67 -15.89 22.03
N ARG A 321 -2.72 -16.47 22.61
CA ARG A 321 -2.82 -16.55 24.07
C ARG A 321 -1.51 -17.17 24.55
N LYS A 322 -0.78 -16.46 25.42
CA LYS A 322 0.23 -17.13 26.24
C LYS A 322 -0.58 -17.94 27.24
N ASP A 323 -0.56 -19.25 27.08
CA ASP A 323 -1.05 -20.18 28.10
C ASP A 323 -0.17 -20.09 29.35
#